data_AF-A0A3M9NCU4-F1
#
_entry.id   AF-A0A3M9NCU4-F1
#
_cell.length_a   1.000
_cell.length_b   1.000
_cell.length_c   1.000
_cell.angle_alpha   90.00
_cell.angle_beta   90.00
_cell.angle_gamma   90.00
#
_symmetry.space_group_name_H-M   'P 1'
#
loop_
_entity.id
_entity.type
_entity.pdbx_description
1 polymer ?
#
loop_
_entity_poly.entity_id
_entity_poly.type
_entity_poly.pdbx_seq_one_letter_code
_entity_poly.pdbx_strand_id
1 'polypeptide(L)'
;MPSHRQCVTVVGKQKILTLEDYQLDKWIWTDADFETLGWHDSLIYAFKIDQDLFFDIDYIFKWVQPNQDNWFSFWVAPCTLVFKTPVRFSFNLESNEFYNYIEIADLHRQINQNGKTEWRIETHIGDILIETENFKQIVRRPPTLQTGQQIISEERGEVSFVTSSDKNFIETEQVKQIKEKLFVLRQKETNAKHLQKELSDLFDKRIKGEIEIKEYILDKRRLERQIQEIKKELEQDDLEHFSDTNF
;
A
#
# COMPACT_ATOMS: atom_id res chain seq x y z
N MET A 1 -19.91 -3.08 10.57
CA MET A 1 -19.25 -3.17 11.91
C MET A 1 -17.76 -2.93 11.70
N PRO A 2 -17.06 -2.14 12.51
CA PRO A 2 -15.67 -1.82 12.23
C PRO A 2 -14.81 -3.05 12.51
N SER A 3 -14.20 -3.59 11.45
CA SER A 3 -13.24 -4.69 11.55
C SER A 3 -12.09 -4.24 12.44
N HIS A 4 -11.86 -5.01 13.51
CA HIS A 4 -10.77 -4.76 14.44
C HIS A 4 -9.44 -5.08 13.74
N ARG A 5 -8.83 -4.11 13.06
CA ARG A 5 -7.39 -4.17 12.74
C ARG A 5 -6.62 -3.64 13.94
N GLN A 6 -5.72 -4.48 14.48
CA GLN A 6 -4.72 -4.02 15.43
C GLN A 6 -3.68 -3.18 14.67
N CYS A 7 -3.82 -1.86 14.73
CA CYS A 7 -2.70 -0.95 14.49
C CYS A 7 -1.69 -1.18 15.62
N VAL A 8 -0.54 -1.79 15.31
CA VAL A 8 0.52 -1.97 16.29
C VAL A 8 1.32 -0.68 16.36
N THR A 9 1.10 0.09 17.43
CA THR A 9 1.94 1.25 17.75
C THR A 9 3.24 0.76 18.38
N VAL A 10 4.37 1.02 17.73
CA VAL A 10 5.69 0.92 18.38
C VAL A 10 5.99 2.26 19.03
N VAL A 11 6.22 2.30 20.35
CA VAL A 11 6.62 3.52 21.08
C VAL A 11 8.03 3.33 21.64
N GLY A 12 8.97 4.21 21.26
CA GLY A 12 10.16 4.49 22.06
C GLY A 12 11.52 4.45 21.33
N LYS A 13 12.17 5.62 21.34
CA LYS A 13 13.61 5.92 21.15
C LYS A 13 14.36 5.16 20.04
N GLN A 14 14.59 5.85 18.92
CA GLN A 14 15.72 5.69 17.99
C GLN A 14 16.32 4.28 17.97
N LYS A 15 15.49 3.34 17.56
CA LYS A 15 15.90 2.02 17.15
C LYS A 15 15.42 1.94 15.72
N ILE A 16 16.36 1.84 14.79
CA ILE A 16 16.11 1.41 13.40
C ILE A 16 15.06 0.32 13.50
N LEU A 17 13.89 0.53 12.88
CA LEU A 17 12.77 -0.40 12.92
C LEU A 17 13.32 -1.76 12.47
N THR A 18 13.64 -2.63 13.42
CA THR A 18 13.76 -4.06 13.14
C THR A 18 12.32 -4.53 13.02
N LEU A 19 11.73 -4.24 11.87
CA LEU A 19 10.46 -4.82 11.46
C LEU A 19 10.70 -6.32 11.46
N GLU A 20 10.16 -7.02 12.44
CA GLU A 20 10.14 -8.48 12.41
C GLU A 20 9.51 -8.90 11.08
N ASP A 21 10.18 -9.81 10.38
CA ASP A 21 9.72 -10.32 9.10
C ASP A 21 8.28 -10.82 9.23
N TYR A 22 7.42 -10.35 8.32
CA TYR A 22 6.03 -10.79 8.30
C TYR A 22 5.96 -12.31 8.10
N GLN A 23 5.34 -13.00 9.06
CA GLN A 23 5.11 -14.44 8.96
C GLN A 23 3.81 -14.68 8.20
N LEU A 24 3.94 -15.29 7.02
CA LEU A 24 2.78 -15.62 6.19
C LEU A 24 2.03 -16.83 6.77
N ASP A 25 0.75 -16.65 7.09
CA ASP A 25 -0.10 -17.71 7.62
C ASP A 25 -0.36 -18.82 6.59
N LYS A 26 -0.70 -18.43 5.36
CA LYS A 26 -1.04 -19.34 4.26
C LYS A 26 -0.54 -18.82 2.91
N TRP A 27 -0.07 -19.76 2.09
CA TRP A 27 0.30 -19.50 0.69
C TRP A 27 -0.89 -19.54 -0.26
N ILE A 28 -1.96 -20.22 0.13
CA ILE A 28 -3.18 -20.36 -0.67
C ILE A 28 -4.36 -20.10 0.26
N TRP A 29 -5.15 -19.09 -0.10
CA TRP A 29 -6.39 -18.73 0.56
C TRP A 29 -7.57 -19.11 -0.33
N THR A 30 -8.69 -19.53 0.25
CA THR A 30 -9.89 -19.91 -0.51
C THR A 30 -11.11 -19.13 -0.07
N ASP A 31 -12.24 -19.36 -0.71
CA ASP A 31 -13.56 -18.82 -0.34
C ASP A 31 -13.97 -19.10 1.12
N ALA A 32 -13.42 -20.16 1.74
CA ALA A 32 -13.61 -20.46 3.16
C ALA A 32 -12.91 -19.44 4.08
N ASP A 33 -11.87 -18.77 3.59
CA ASP A 33 -11.12 -17.74 4.31
C ASP A 33 -11.65 -16.32 4.05
N PHE A 34 -12.71 -16.18 3.25
CA PHE A 34 -13.20 -14.89 2.75
C PHE A 34 -13.40 -13.83 3.85
N GLU A 35 -14.00 -14.20 4.98
CA GLU A 35 -14.28 -13.28 6.10
C GLU A 35 -13.01 -12.84 6.86
N THR A 36 -11.89 -13.54 6.64
CA THR A 36 -10.59 -13.24 7.27
C THR A 36 -9.71 -12.35 6.38
N LEU A 37 -9.93 -12.38 5.07
CA LEU A 37 -9.18 -11.60 4.10
C LEU A 37 -9.63 -10.14 4.10
N GLY A 38 -8.67 -9.22 4.06
CA GLY A 38 -8.93 -7.81 3.77
C GLY A 38 -8.73 -7.53 2.28
N TRP A 39 -9.73 -7.01 1.59
CA TRP A 39 -9.70 -6.87 0.12
C TRP A 39 -9.36 -5.47 -0.39
N HIS A 40 -9.49 -4.46 0.47
CA HIS A 40 -9.25 -3.06 0.15
C HIS A 40 -7.81 -2.79 -0.31
N ASP A 41 -7.67 -1.82 -1.21
CA ASP A 41 -6.43 -1.19 -1.68
C ASP A 41 -5.48 -2.14 -2.42
N SER A 42 -6.01 -3.25 -2.94
CA SER A 42 -5.22 -4.20 -3.73
C SER A 42 -5.25 -3.81 -5.21
N LEU A 43 -4.09 -3.50 -5.79
CA LEU A 43 -4.01 -3.12 -7.20
C LEU A 43 -4.17 -4.34 -8.11
N ILE A 44 -4.98 -4.24 -9.15
CA ILE A 44 -5.11 -5.22 -10.24
C ILE A 44 -4.30 -4.75 -11.44
N TYR A 45 -3.27 -5.52 -11.80
CA TYR A 45 -2.39 -5.21 -12.94
C TYR A 45 -2.90 -5.76 -14.26
N ALA A 46 -3.49 -6.95 -14.22
CA ALA A 46 -4.00 -7.61 -15.40
C ALA A 46 -5.03 -8.69 -15.03
N PHE A 47 -5.79 -9.12 -16.04
CA PHE A 47 -6.62 -10.29 -15.96
C PHE A 47 -6.38 -11.22 -17.14
N LYS A 48 -6.64 -12.51 -16.95
CA LYS A 48 -6.62 -13.54 -18.00
C LYS A 48 -7.89 -14.36 -17.93
N ILE A 49 -8.51 -14.56 -19.09
CA ILE A 49 -9.65 -15.47 -19.26
C ILE A 49 -9.16 -16.76 -19.91
N ASP A 50 -9.45 -17.89 -19.28
CA ASP A 50 -9.22 -19.24 -19.77
C ASP A 50 -10.42 -20.11 -19.35
N GLN A 51 -10.23 -21.39 -19.03
CA GLN A 51 -11.19 -22.16 -18.25
C GLN A 51 -11.52 -21.48 -16.89
N ASP A 52 -10.55 -20.81 -16.28
CA ASP A 52 -10.71 -20.00 -15.07
C ASP A 52 -10.49 -18.51 -15.38
N LEU A 53 -10.96 -17.63 -14.50
CA LEU A 53 -10.68 -16.20 -14.56
C LEU A 53 -9.58 -15.85 -13.54
N PHE A 54 -8.49 -15.26 -14.02
CA PHE A 54 -7.32 -14.91 -13.23
C PHE A 54 -7.17 -13.40 -13.14
N PHE A 55 -6.73 -12.93 -11.98
CA PHE A 55 -6.28 -11.56 -11.74
C PHE A 55 -4.87 -11.60 -11.16
N ASP A 56 -4.00 -10.76 -11.71
CA ASP A 56 -2.69 -10.48 -11.14
C ASP A 56 -2.81 -9.25 -10.24
N ILE A 57 -2.56 -9.43 -8.94
CA ILE A 57 -2.77 -8.39 -7.94
C ILE A 57 -1.54 -8.16 -7.06
N ASP A 58 -1.46 -6.98 -6.46
CA ASP A 58 -0.69 -6.74 -5.24
C ASP A 58 -1.63 -6.80 -4.04
N TYR A 59 -1.46 -7.83 -3.20
CA TYR A 59 -2.30 -8.02 -2.03
C TYR A 59 -1.61 -7.48 -0.77
N ILE A 60 -2.32 -6.66 0.00
CA ILE A 60 -1.82 -6.08 1.23
C ILE A 60 -2.17 -6.97 2.42
N PHE A 61 -1.15 -7.55 3.05
CA PHE A 61 -1.30 -8.41 4.22
C PHE A 61 -1.41 -7.64 5.53
N LYS A 62 -0.67 -6.53 5.66
CA LYS A 62 -0.63 -5.77 6.91
C LYS A 62 -0.24 -4.32 6.69
N TRP A 63 -0.94 -3.44 7.40
CA TRP A 63 -0.57 -2.03 7.52
C TRP A 63 0.30 -1.87 8.76
N VAL A 64 1.40 -1.17 8.62
CA VAL A 64 2.34 -0.85 9.68
C VAL A 64 2.35 0.65 9.86
N GLN A 65 2.00 1.14 11.04
CA GLN A 65 2.07 2.56 11.36
C GLN A 65 3.20 2.79 12.37
N PRO A 66 4.38 3.27 11.94
CA PRO A 66 5.42 3.64 12.88
C PRO A 66 4.93 4.81 13.77
N ASN A 67 5.08 4.68 15.09
CA ASN A 67 4.96 5.78 16.06
C ASN A 67 3.68 6.63 16.05
N GLN A 68 2.55 6.14 15.52
CA GLN A 68 1.33 6.94 15.32
C GLN A 68 1.54 8.17 14.41
N ASP A 69 2.57 8.16 13.58
CA ASP A 69 2.77 9.19 12.56
C ASP A 69 1.66 9.08 11.50
N ASN A 70 1.49 10.12 10.69
CA ASN A 70 0.42 10.18 9.66
C ASN A 70 0.68 9.25 8.45
N TRP A 71 1.56 8.26 8.57
CA TRP A 71 2.03 7.45 7.45
C TRP A 71 2.03 5.97 7.77
N PHE A 72 1.76 5.18 6.74
CA PHE A 72 1.71 3.73 6.81
C PHE A 72 2.80 3.11 5.92
N SER A 73 3.34 1.98 6.32
CA SER A 73 4.06 1.05 5.46
C SER A 73 3.23 -0.22 5.34
N PHE A 74 3.49 -1.02 4.32
CA PHE A 74 2.59 -2.11 3.96
C PHE A 74 3.39 -3.38 3.72
N TRP A 75 2.97 -4.49 4.31
CA TRP A 75 3.43 -5.80 3.88
C TRP A 75 2.60 -6.23 2.69
N VAL A 76 3.22 -6.27 1.51
CA VAL A 76 2.56 -6.52 0.23
C VAL A 76 3.20 -7.73 -0.43
N ALA A 77 2.40 -8.57 -1.08
CA ALA A 77 2.94 -9.64 -1.92
C ALA A 77 2.19 -9.74 -3.25
N PRO A 78 2.90 -10.14 -4.32
CA PRO A 78 2.27 -10.37 -5.60
C PRO A 78 1.43 -11.64 -5.48
N CYS A 79 0.16 -11.57 -5.84
CA CYS A 79 -0.78 -12.68 -5.74
C CYS A 79 -1.48 -12.94 -7.08
N THR A 80 -1.96 -14.17 -7.25
CA THR A 80 -2.88 -14.52 -8.33
C THR A 80 -4.22 -14.91 -7.72
N LEU A 81 -5.24 -14.10 -7.99
CA LEU A 81 -6.62 -14.39 -7.61
C LEU A 81 -7.30 -15.14 -8.76
N VAL A 82 -7.92 -16.28 -8.46
CA VAL A 82 -8.46 -17.23 -9.43
C VAL A 82 -9.90 -17.57 -9.09
N PHE A 83 -10.82 -17.24 -10.00
CA PHE A 83 -12.21 -17.68 -9.94
C PHE A 83 -12.38 -18.90 -10.84
N LYS A 84 -12.79 -20.03 -10.26
CA LYS A 84 -12.77 -21.32 -10.94
C LYS A 84 -13.97 -21.49 -11.86
N THR A 85 -13.77 -21.81 -13.14
CA THR A 85 -14.86 -22.12 -14.09
C THR A 85 -16.08 -21.18 -13.96
N PRO A 86 -15.90 -19.86 -14.13
CA PRO A 86 -17.00 -18.91 -13.98
C PRO A 86 -18.08 -19.18 -15.02
N VAL A 87 -19.34 -19.23 -14.57
CA VAL A 87 -20.49 -19.43 -15.46
C VAL A 87 -20.87 -18.13 -16.14
N ARG A 88 -20.59 -17.01 -15.48
CA ARG A 88 -20.81 -15.66 -15.99
C ARG A 88 -19.76 -14.73 -15.39
N PHE A 89 -19.30 -13.78 -16.16
CA PHE A 89 -18.58 -12.61 -15.64
C PHE A 89 -18.92 -11.37 -16.46
N SER A 90 -18.81 -10.19 -15.86
CA SER A 90 -18.97 -8.91 -16.53
C SER A 90 -18.10 -7.84 -15.89
N PHE A 91 -17.51 -7.00 -16.73
CA PHE A 91 -16.70 -5.86 -16.32
C PHE A 91 -17.46 -4.58 -16.68
N ASN A 92 -17.68 -3.72 -15.68
CA ASN A 92 -18.23 -2.39 -15.88
C ASN A 92 -17.25 -1.39 -15.28
N LEU A 93 -16.28 -0.96 -16.09
CA LEU A 93 -15.17 -0.11 -15.67
C LEU A 93 -15.14 1.17 -16.50
N GLU A 94 -15.06 2.32 -15.84
CA GLU A 94 -14.98 3.65 -16.43
C GLU A 94 -13.86 4.45 -15.76
N SER A 95 -12.74 4.58 -16.47
CA SER A 95 -11.59 5.37 -16.02
C SER A 95 -11.83 6.87 -16.18
N ASN A 96 -11.13 7.68 -15.40
CA ASN A 96 -11.07 9.12 -15.57
C ASN A 96 -9.62 9.63 -15.36
N GLU A 97 -9.41 10.94 -15.45
CA GLU A 97 -8.08 11.56 -15.29
C GLU A 97 -7.45 11.31 -13.91
N PHE A 98 -8.25 11.01 -12.88
CA PHE A 98 -7.79 10.76 -11.50
C PHE A 98 -7.54 9.28 -11.21
N TYR A 99 -8.25 8.38 -11.90
CA TYR A 99 -8.13 6.93 -11.73
C TYR A 99 -7.88 6.26 -13.09
N ASN A 100 -6.60 6.07 -13.39
CA ASN A 100 -6.10 5.39 -14.58
C ASN A 100 -5.61 3.96 -14.28
N TYR A 101 -5.97 3.41 -13.12
CA TYR A 101 -5.63 2.07 -12.67
C TYR A 101 -6.84 1.39 -12.02
N ILE A 102 -6.77 0.06 -11.86
CA ILE A 102 -7.83 -0.74 -11.25
C ILE A 102 -7.39 -1.14 -9.85
N GLU A 103 -8.06 -0.63 -8.83
CA GLU A 103 -7.80 -0.95 -7.43
C GLU A 103 -9.07 -1.50 -6.78
N ILE A 104 -8.92 -2.59 -6.03
CA ILE A 104 -10.02 -3.22 -5.31
C ILE A 104 -10.41 -2.31 -4.15
N ALA A 105 -11.61 -1.74 -4.25
CA ALA A 105 -12.22 -1.01 -3.16
C ALA A 105 -12.87 -1.96 -2.16
N ASP A 106 -13.46 -3.09 -2.57
CA ASP A 106 -13.92 -4.17 -1.67
C ASP A 106 -14.23 -5.45 -2.48
N LEU A 107 -14.40 -6.59 -1.80
CA LEU A 107 -14.92 -7.82 -2.41
C LEU A 107 -16.18 -8.27 -1.68
N HIS A 108 -17.28 -8.39 -2.41
CA HIS A 108 -18.57 -8.83 -1.88
C HIS A 108 -18.91 -10.24 -2.35
N ARG A 109 -19.56 -11.01 -1.47
CA ARG A 109 -20.12 -12.33 -1.77
C ARG A 109 -21.61 -12.32 -1.50
N GLN A 110 -22.40 -12.82 -2.45
CA GLN A 110 -23.83 -13.06 -2.26
C GLN A 110 -24.30 -14.32 -3.01
N ILE A 111 -25.48 -14.82 -2.63
CA ILE A 111 -26.18 -15.87 -3.39
C ILE A 111 -27.25 -15.18 -4.25
N ASN A 112 -27.19 -15.41 -5.57
CA ASN A 112 -28.15 -14.81 -6.49
C ASN A 112 -29.51 -15.55 -6.48
N GLN A 113 -30.48 -15.00 -7.23
CA GLN A 113 -31.85 -15.55 -7.30
C GLN A 113 -31.91 -17.01 -7.81
N ASN A 114 -30.87 -17.46 -8.52
CA ASN A 114 -30.77 -18.82 -9.04
C ASN A 114 -30.05 -19.77 -8.07
N GLY A 115 -29.75 -19.32 -6.85
CA GLY A 115 -29.04 -20.10 -5.83
C GLY A 115 -27.54 -20.25 -6.08
N LYS A 116 -26.96 -19.44 -6.98
CA LYS A 116 -25.54 -19.50 -7.30
C LYS A 116 -24.74 -18.41 -6.60
N THR A 117 -23.49 -18.71 -6.30
CA THR A 117 -22.57 -17.76 -5.68
C THR A 117 -22.13 -16.70 -6.70
N GLU A 118 -22.32 -15.43 -6.33
CA GLU A 118 -21.89 -14.26 -7.08
C GLU A 118 -20.89 -13.46 -6.25
N TRP A 119 -19.77 -13.15 -6.89
CA TRP A 119 -18.69 -12.33 -6.38
C TRP A 119 -18.70 -11.00 -7.09
N ARG A 120 -18.62 -9.90 -6.33
CA ARG A 120 -18.47 -8.55 -6.87
C ARG A 120 -17.18 -7.96 -6.35
N ILE A 121 -16.21 -7.78 -7.24
CA ILE A 121 -15.03 -6.96 -6.99
C ILE A 121 -15.48 -5.51 -7.24
N GLU A 122 -15.66 -4.76 -6.17
CA GLU A 122 -15.88 -3.33 -6.22
C GLU A 122 -14.53 -2.63 -6.44
N THR A 123 -14.47 -1.70 -7.38
CA THR A 123 -13.26 -0.92 -7.70
C THR A 123 -13.58 0.57 -7.71
N HIS A 124 -12.55 1.42 -7.64
CA HIS A 124 -12.74 2.87 -7.75
C HIS A 124 -13.23 3.35 -9.11
N ILE A 125 -13.19 2.48 -10.12
CA ILE A 125 -13.64 2.79 -11.48
C ILE A 125 -14.85 1.95 -11.91
N GLY A 126 -15.54 1.29 -10.98
CA GLY A 126 -16.73 0.47 -11.26
C GLY A 126 -16.62 -0.96 -10.70
N ASP A 127 -17.37 -1.90 -11.27
CA ASP A 127 -17.55 -3.24 -10.71
C ASP A 127 -17.16 -4.36 -11.67
N ILE A 128 -16.62 -5.45 -11.12
CA ILE A 128 -16.43 -6.73 -11.81
C ILE A 128 -17.30 -7.78 -11.11
N LEU A 129 -18.27 -8.33 -11.85
CA LEU A 129 -19.17 -9.37 -11.36
C LEU A 129 -18.75 -10.73 -11.89
N ILE A 130 -18.76 -11.76 -11.04
CA ILE A 130 -18.32 -13.11 -11.36
C ILE A 130 -19.24 -14.13 -10.68
N GLU A 131 -19.88 -14.99 -11.46
CA GLU A 131 -20.70 -16.09 -10.96
C GLU A 131 -19.86 -17.38 -10.95
N THR A 132 -19.44 -17.81 -9.76
CA THR A 132 -18.76 -19.09 -9.53
C THR A 132 -18.88 -19.51 -8.08
N GLU A 133 -18.83 -20.81 -7.81
CA GLU A 133 -18.83 -21.36 -6.46
C GLU A 133 -17.61 -20.93 -5.64
N ASN A 134 -16.41 -20.96 -6.22
CA ASN A 134 -15.17 -20.88 -5.44
C ASN A 134 -14.14 -19.95 -6.07
N PHE A 135 -13.35 -19.28 -5.22
CA PHE A 135 -12.11 -18.60 -5.62
C PHE A 135 -10.90 -19.17 -4.87
N LYS A 136 -9.70 -18.89 -5.40
CA LYS A 136 -8.43 -19.09 -4.71
C LYS A 136 -7.56 -17.85 -4.88
N GLN A 137 -6.89 -17.42 -3.82
CA GLN A 137 -5.80 -16.45 -3.89
C GLN A 137 -4.48 -17.16 -3.59
N ILE A 138 -3.57 -17.15 -4.55
CA ILE A 138 -2.24 -17.75 -4.43
C ILE A 138 -1.23 -16.64 -4.20
N VAL A 139 -0.54 -16.70 -3.08
CA VAL A 139 0.59 -15.82 -2.76
C VAL A 139 1.79 -16.30 -3.57
N ARG A 140 2.32 -15.46 -4.47
CA ARG A 140 3.38 -15.89 -5.40
C ARG A 140 4.77 -15.81 -4.76
N ARG A 141 5.00 -14.88 -3.83
CA ARG A 141 6.27 -14.64 -3.13
C ARG A 141 6.00 -14.24 -1.68
N PRO A 142 6.97 -14.36 -0.74
CA PRO A 142 6.79 -13.84 0.62
C PRO A 142 6.41 -12.35 0.59
N PRO A 143 5.53 -11.87 1.48
CA PRO A 143 5.27 -10.44 1.60
C PRO A 143 6.53 -9.68 1.97
N THR A 144 6.75 -8.56 1.31
CA THR A 144 7.87 -7.65 1.60
C THR A 144 7.33 -6.30 2.02
N LEU A 145 8.13 -5.56 2.79
CA LEU A 145 7.70 -4.27 3.32
C LEU A 145 7.85 -3.18 2.26
N GLN A 146 6.79 -2.43 2.03
CA GLN A 146 6.70 -1.36 1.04
C GLN A 146 6.38 -0.02 1.71
N THR A 147 6.85 1.07 1.12
CA THR A 147 6.45 2.43 1.49
C THR A 147 5.04 2.76 0.96
N GLY A 148 4.64 2.17 -0.17
CA GLY A 148 3.30 2.30 -0.76
C GLY A 148 2.45 1.03 -0.62
N GLN A 149 1.22 1.10 -1.12
CA GLN A 149 0.26 -0.02 -1.17
C GLN A 149 0.57 -1.03 -2.30
N GLN A 150 1.62 -0.77 -3.08
CA GLN A 150 2.06 -1.55 -4.23
C GLN A 150 3.52 -1.96 -4.05
N ILE A 151 3.93 -3.03 -4.71
CA ILE A 151 5.32 -3.44 -4.80
C ILE A 151 6.03 -2.56 -5.84
N ILE A 152 7.23 -2.08 -5.52
CA ILE A 152 8.03 -1.30 -6.48
C ILE A 152 8.31 -2.11 -7.75
N SER A 153 8.33 -1.44 -8.89
CA SER A 153 8.42 -2.07 -10.21
C SER A 153 9.63 -3.00 -10.34
N GLU A 154 10.77 -2.60 -9.79
CA GLU A 154 12.03 -3.34 -9.81
C GLU A 154 11.97 -4.67 -9.04
N GLU A 155 11.08 -4.76 -8.04
CA GLU A 155 10.87 -5.96 -7.23
C GLU A 155 9.73 -6.83 -7.77
N ARG A 156 8.63 -6.19 -8.20
CA ARG A 156 7.39 -6.88 -8.60
C ARG A 156 7.62 -7.82 -9.77
N GLY A 157 8.35 -7.35 -10.78
CA GLY A 157 8.53 -8.02 -12.06
C GLY A 157 7.29 -7.93 -12.94
N GLU A 158 7.28 -8.73 -14.01
CA GLU A 158 6.23 -8.71 -15.03
C GLU A 158 4.87 -9.25 -14.52
N VAL A 159 3.82 -8.90 -15.28
CA VAL A 159 2.48 -9.47 -15.12
C VAL A 159 2.55 -10.99 -15.10
N SER A 160 1.85 -11.62 -14.16
CA SER A 160 1.91 -13.07 -14.01
C SER A 160 0.66 -13.68 -13.40
N PHE A 161 0.26 -14.83 -13.96
CA PHE A 161 -0.89 -15.63 -13.56
C PHE A 161 -0.48 -17.01 -13.03
N VAL A 162 0.77 -17.16 -12.60
CA VAL A 162 1.27 -18.45 -12.09
C VAL A 162 0.52 -18.84 -10.81
N THR A 163 0.18 -20.12 -10.70
CA THR A 163 -0.51 -20.68 -9.54
C THR A 163 0.44 -21.42 -8.58
N SER A 164 1.75 -21.23 -8.76
CA SER A 164 2.80 -21.74 -7.89
C SER A 164 3.47 -20.59 -7.11
N SER A 165 3.86 -20.86 -5.87
CA SER A 165 4.57 -19.93 -5.01
C SER A 165 6.08 -20.14 -5.10
N ASP A 166 6.82 -19.08 -5.37
CA ASP A 166 8.26 -19.00 -5.14
C ASP A 166 8.52 -18.63 -3.68
N LYS A 167 8.55 -19.67 -2.83
CA LYS A 167 8.70 -19.51 -1.38
C LYS A 167 10.11 -19.06 -0.96
N ASN A 168 11.08 -19.19 -1.86
CA ASN A 168 12.48 -18.88 -1.60
C ASN A 168 12.91 -17.59 -2.31
N PHE A 169 11.94 -16.76 -2.73
CA PHE A 169 12.26 -15.46 -3.31
C PHE A 169 13.08 -14.63 -2.32
N ILE A 170 14.17 -14.05 -2.82
CA ILE A 170 15.06 -13.16 -2.09
C ILE A 170 15.20 -11.89 -2.92
N GLU A 171 14.97 -10.75 -2.28
CA GLU A 171 15.18 -9.44 -2.90
C GLU A 171 16.63 -9.29 -3.34
N THR A 172 16.83 -8.74 -4.54
CA THR A 172 18.17 -8.39 -5.00
C THR A 172 18.75 -7.26 -4.16
N GLU A 173 20.08 -7.16 -4.08
CA GLU A 173 20.73 -6.05 -3.36
C GLU A 173 20.34 -4.68 -3.93
N GLN A 174 20.09 -4.60 -5.24
CA GLN A 174 19.61 -3.37 -5.89
C GLN A 174 18.22 -2.98 -5.38
N VAL A 175 17.28 -3.93 -5.31
CA VAL A 175 15.94 -3.70 -4.76
C VAL A 175 16.01 -3.24 -3.29
N LYS A 176 16.86 -3.88 -2.49
CA LYS A 176 17.05 -3.48 -1.08
C LYS A 176 17.56 -2.04 -0.97
N GLN A 177 18.52 -1.64 -1.79
CA GLN A 177 19.06 -0.27 -1.82
C GLN A 177 18.00 0.75 -2.23
N ILE A 178 17.20 0.44 -3.25
CA ILE A 178 16.08 1.30 -3.68
C ILE A 178 15.09 1.49 -2.54
N LYS A 179 14.68 0.39 -1.90
CA LYS A 179 13.72 0.45 -0.78
C LYS A 179 14.28 1.22 0.39
N GLU A 180 15.53 1.00 0.78
CA GLU A 180 16.20 1.77 1.82
C GLU A 180 16.18 3.28 1.52
N LYS A 181 16.53 3.66 0.28
CA LYS A 181 16.45 5.06 -0.16
C LYS A 181 15.01 5.61 -0.06
N LEU A 182 14.01 4.85 -0.52
CA LEU A 182 12.59 5.25 -0.42
C LEU A 182 12.13 5.42 1.03
N PHE A 183 12.56 4.56 1.94
CA PHE A 183 12.25 4.69 3.37
C PHE A 183 12.90 5.94 3.98
N VAL A 184 14.16 6.23 3.63
CA VAL A 184 14.86 7.45 4.07
C VAL A 184 14.15 8.70 3.56
N LEU A 185 13.79 8.73 2.27
CA LEU A 185 13.05 9.85 1.68
C LEU A 185 11.71 10.07 2.37
N ARG A 186 10.93 9.00 2.57
CA ARG A 186 9.67 9.06 3.29
C ARG A 186 9.84 9.59 4.72
N GLN A 187 10.91 9.21 5.42
CA GLN A 187 11.20 9.73 6.76
C GLN A 187 11.50 11.24 6.72
N LYS A 188 12.28 11.71 5.74
CA LYS A 188 12.53 13.14 5.53
C LYS A 188 11.24 13.92 5.27
N GLU A 189 10.38 13.44 4.38
CA GLU A 189 9.07 14.04 4.10
C GLU A 189 8.19 14.10 5.37
N THR A 190 8.21 13.02 6.15
CA THR A 190 7.48 12.95 7.43
C THR A 190 7.97 14.03 8.39
N ASN A 191 9.28 14.13 8.57
CA ASN A 191 9.88 15.15 9.43
C ASN A 191 9.52 16.57 8.97
N ALA A 192 9.56 16.83 7.65
CA ALA A 192 9.16 18.14 7.11
C ALA A 192 7.68 18.47 7.41
N LYS A 193 6.77 17.50 7.30
CA LYS A 193 5.36 17.70 7.66
C LYS A 193 5.16 17.95 9.16
N HIS A 194 5.89 17.25 10.03
CA HIS A 194 5.84 17.51 11.47
C HIS A 194 6.31 18.92 11.81
N LEU A 195 7.42 19.37 11.22
CA LEU A 195 7.92 20.73 11.42
C LEU A 195 6.94 21.79 10.89
N GLN A 196 6.26 21.52 9.76
CA GLN A 196 5.21 22.40 9.24
C GLN A 196 4.02 22.48 10.19
N LYS A 197 3.62 21.36 10.79
CA LYS A 197 2.57 21.34 11.81
C LYS A 197 3.00 22.11 13.07
N GLU A 198 4.22 21.89 13.55
CA GLU A 198 4.77 22.63 14.70
C GLU A 198 4.79 24.15 14.42
N LEU A 199 5.14 24.55 13.20
CA LEU A 199 5.12 25.94 12.77
C LEU A 199 3.68 26.52 12.77
N SER A 200 2.69 25.74 12.33
CA SER A 200 1.28 26.12 12.40
C SER A 200 0.80 26.27 13.85
N ASP A 201 1.11 25.28 14.70
CA ASP A 201 0.75 25.30 16.12
C ASP A 201 1.41 26.49 16.85
N LEU A 202 2.66 26.83 16.49
CA LEU A 202 3.38 27.99 17.01
C LEU A 202 2.69 29.31 16.65
N PHE A 203 2.17 29.41 15.43
CA PHE A 203 1.40 30.58 15.00
C PHE A 203 0.08 30.73 15.79
N ASP A 204 -0.63 29.62 16.03
CA ASP A 204 -1.85 29.62 16.83
C ASP A 204 -1.59 30.04 18.28
N LYS A 205 -0.52 29.53 18.91
CA LYS A 205 -0.07 29.96 20.24
C LYS A 205 0.20 31.46 20.29
N ARG A 206 0.83 32.01 19.24
CA ARG A 206 1.09 33.45 19.16
C ARG A 206 -0.19 34.27 19.09
N ILE A 207 -1.18 33.83 18.30
CA ILE A 207 -2.49 34.50 18.19
C ILE A 207 -3.22 34.51 19.53
N LYS A 208 -3.14 33.40 20.28
CA LYS A 208 -3.75 33.26 21.61
C LYS A 208 -3.03 34.05 22.70
N GLY A 209 -1.86 34.62 22.41
CA GLY A 209 -1.05 35.35 23.37
C GLY A 209 -0.31 34.45 24.36
N GLU A 210 -0.17 33.16 24.04
CA GLU A 210 0.47 32.16 24.91
C GLU A 210 2.00 32.22 24.87
N ILE A 211 2.57 32.91 23.87
CA ILE A 211 4.02 33.08 23.68
C ILE A 211 4.39 34.53 23.38
N GLU A 212 5.56 34.95 23.83
CA GLU A 212 6.06 36.30 23.57
C GLU A 212 6.50 36.47 22.12
N ILE A 213 6.44 37.72 21.61
CA ILE A 213 6.81 38.02 20.22
C ILE A 213 8.26 37.65 19.89
N LYS A 214 9.18 37.82 20.85
CA LYS A 214 10.60 37.52 20.65
C LYS A 214 10.84 36.02 20.53
N GLU A 215 10.22 35.24 21.42
CA GLU A 215 10.26 33.77 21.40
C GLU A 215 9.67 33.23 20.09
N TYR A 216 8.48 33.70 19.72
CA TYR A 216 7.84 33.36 18.45
C TYR A 216 8.76 33.56 17.23
N ILE A 217 9.42 34.72 17.12
CA ILE A 217 10.30 35.02 15.97
C ILE A 217 11.50 34.07 15.92
N LEU A 218 12.09 33.72 17.06
CA LEU A 218 13.25 32.84 17.13
C LEU A 218 12.87 31.41 16.73
N ASP A 219 11.80 30.86 17.31
CA ASP A 219 11.34 29.50 17.01
C ASP A 219 10.82 29.37 15.59
N LYS A 220 10.07 30.38 15.09
CA LYS A 220 9.63 30.41 13.70
C LYS A 220 10.81 30.31 12.73
N ARG A 221 11.84 31.14 12.92
CA ARG A 221 13.04 31.12 12.05
C ARG A 221 13.79 29.79 12.12
N ARG A 222 13.84 29.17 13.30
CA ARG A 222 14.44 27.84 13.48
C ARG A 222 13.68 26.79 12.67
N LEU A 223 12.36 26.73 12.82
CA LEU A 223 11.51 25.76 12.12
C LEU A 223 11.54 25.98 10.60
N GLU A 224 11.43 27.23 10.14
CA GLU A 224 11.51 27.55 8.71
C GLU A 224 12.83 27.10 8.09
N ARG A 225 13.96 27.29 8.80
CA ARG A 225 15.27 26.85 8.33
C ARG A 225 15.33 25.32 8.22
N GLN A 226 14.90 24.60 9.25
CA GLN A 226 14.90 23.12 9.23
C GLN A 226 14.02 22.57 8.10
N ILE A 227 12.84 23.17 7.87
CA ILE A 227 11.97 22.79 6.76
C ILE A 227 12.67 23.04 5.41
N GLN A 228 13.33 24.19 5.24
CA GLN A 228 14.05 24.50 4.00
C GLN A 228 15.23 23.56 3.76
N GLU A 229 15.99 23.21 4.80
CA GLU A 229 17.09 22.25 4.70
C GLU A 229 16.60 20.88 4.22
N ILE A 230 15.54 20.34 4.84
CA ILE A 230 14.96 19.06 4.43
C ILE A 230 14.40 19.13 3.01
N LYS A 231 13.70 20.20 2.64
CA LYS A 231 13.17 20.36 1.27
C LYS A 231 14.28 20.38 0.23
N LYS A 232 15.39 21.05 0.52
CA LYS A 232 16.54 21.08 -0.38
C LYS A 232 17.17 19.70 -0.55
N GLU A 233 17.28 18.93 0.52
CA GLU A 233 17.75 17.54 0.45
C GLU A 233 16.82 16.67 -0.40
N LEU A 234 15.50 16.80 -0.23
CA LEU A 234 14.50 16.08 -1.03
C LEU A 234 14.59 16.45 -2.52
N GLU A 235 14.71 17.74 -2.84
CA GLU A 235 14.86 18.20 -4.23
C GLU A 235 16.14 17.69 -4.90
N GLN A 236 17.24 17.57 -4.13
CA GLN A 236 18.50 17.00 -4.63
C GLN A 236 18.33 15.50 -4.91
N ASP A 237 17.68 14.77 -4.01
CA ASP A 237 17.44 13.34 -4.15
C ASP A 237 16.49 13.01 -5.33
N ASP A 238 15.50 13.87 -5.61
CA ASP A 238 14.57 13.76 -6.75
C ASP A 238 15.28 13.99 -8.10
N LEU A 239 16.17 14.98 -8.17
CA LEU A 239 16.93 15.29 -9.40
C LEU A 239 17.88 14.15 -9.79
N GLU A 240 18.45 13.44 -8.80
CA GLU A 240 19.26 12.24 -9.05
C GLU A 240 18.41 11.05 -9.55
N HIS A 241 17.13 10.97 -9.17
CA HIS A 241 16.24 9.90 -9.62
C HIS A 241 15.88 10.01 -11.11
N PHE A 242 15.65 11.23 -11.62
CA PHE A 242 15.37 11.47 -13.05
C PHE A 242 16.60 11.31 -13.97
N SER A 243 17.82 11.42 -13.44
CA SER A 243 19.03 11.15 -14.24
C SER A 243 19.27 9.67 -14.50
N ASP A 244 18.74 8.78 -13.65
CA ASP A 244 18.96 7.33 -13.75
C ASP A 244 17.86 6.58 -14.53
N THR A 245 16.71 7.21 -14.78
CA THR A 245 15.56 6.62 -15.51
C THR A 245 15.52 6.94 -17.01
N ASN A 246 16.57 7.52 -17.59
CA ASN A 246 16.65 7.75 -19.04
C ASN A 246 17.35 6.59 -19.75
N PHE A 247 16.61 5.51 -20.05
CA PHE A 247 16.89 4.58 -21.15
C PHE A 247 15.61 3.99 -21.72
#